data_AF-A0A7H8INJ8-F1
#
_entry.id   AF-A0A7H8INJ8-F1
#
_cell.length_a   1.000
_cell.length_b   1.000
_cell.length_c   1.000
_cell.angle_alpha   90.00
_cell.angle_beta   90.00
_cell.angle_gamma   90.00
#
_symmetry.space_group_name_H-M   'P 1'
#
loop_
_entity.id
_entity.type
_entity.pdbx_description
1 polymer ?
#
loop_
_entity_poly.entity_id
_entity_poly.type
_entity_poly.pdbx_seq_one_letter_code
_entity_poly.pdbx_strand_id
1 'polypeptide(L)'
;MLVLAGELDSGPRPRVAAGIASLFRHAELTVQPGAGHHPRLDVPVRFTRTVAAFLTRWALVGIRGAGHGESGEGRRGRGPCPRSGG
;
A
#
# COMPACT_ATOMS: atom_id res chain seq x y z
N MET A 1 5.66 -1.19 3.15
CA MET A 1 6.95 -1.65 2.57
C MET A 1 7.01 -3.17 2.68
N LEU A 2 7.48 -3.89 1.66
CA LEU A 2 7.64 -5.35 1.73
C LEU A 2 9.12 -5.69 1.94
N VAL A 3 9.41 -6.50 2.96
CA VAL A 3 10.71 -7.16 3.18
C VAL A 3 10.54 -8.64 2.85
N LEU A 4 11.29 -9.14 1.88
CA LEU A 4 11.19 -10.52 1.41
C LEU A 4 12.53 -11.23 1.60
N ALA A 5 12.52 -12.38 2.28
CA ALA A 5 13.72 -13.16 2.60
C ALA A 5 13.55 -14.62 2.18
N GLY A 6 14.65 -15.29 1.83
CA GLY A 6 14.67 -16.73 1.66
C GLY A 6 14.82 -17.46 2.99
N GLU A 7 14.11 -18.58 3.16
CA GLU A 7 14.27 -19.44 4.35
C GLU A 7 15.69 -19.98 4.49
N LEU A 8 16.32 -20.30 3.35
CA LEU A 8 17.65 -20.91 3.26
C LEU A 8 18.75 -19.88 2.98
N ASP A 9 18.41 -18.58 3.05
CA ASP A 9 19.37 -17.52 2.77
C ASP A 9 20.41 -17.42 3.90
N SER A 10 21.67 -17.54 3.53
CA SER A 10 22.82 -17.37 4.42
C SER A 10 23.09 -15.89 4.74
N GLY A 11 22.57 -14.96 3.93
CA GLY A 11 22.62 -13.53 4.19
C GLY A 11 21.84 -12.69 3.17
N PRO A 12 20.81 -11.91 3.56
CA PRO A 12 20.34 -11.71 4.93
C PRO A 12 19.46 -12.88 5.42
N ARG A 13 19.86 -13.47 6.55
CA ARG A 13 19.06 -14.50 7.23
C ARG A 13 17.67 -13.96 7.59
N PRO A 14 16.64 -14.82 7.70
CA PRO A 14 15.28 -14.40 8.08
C PRO A 14 15.20 -13.51 9.33
N ARG A 15 16.06 -13.75 10.34
CA ARG A 15 16.12 -12.93 11.55
C ARG A 15 16.61 -11.50 11.30
N VAL A 16 17.54 -11.31 10.37
CA VAL A 16 18.02 -9.97 9.97
C VAL A 16 16.93 -9.24 9.22
N ALA A 17 16.22 -9.93 8.33
CA ALA A 17 15.06 -9.38 7.62
C ALA A 17 13.94 -8.93 8.58
N ALA A 18 13.71 -9.67 9.66
CA ALA A 18 12.79 -9.28 10.73
C ALA A 18 13.24 -8.01 11.47
N GLY A 19 14.53 -7.90 11.78
CA GLY A 19 15.09 -6.68 12.35
C GLY A 19 14.86 -5.48 11.44
N ILE A 20 15.13 -5.62 10.14
CA ILE A 20 14.90 -4.55 9.15
C ILE A 20 13.41 -4.17 9.10
N ALA A 21 12.50 -5.15 9.05
CA ALA A 21 11.07 -4.88 9.02
C ALA A 21 10.60 -4.10 10.25
N SER A 22 11.13 -4.38 11.44
CA SER A 22 10.75 -3.67 12.66
C SER A 22 11.09 -2.17 12.66
N LEU A 23 12.01 -1.72 11.79
CA LEU A 23 12.39 -0.31 11.69
C LEU A 23 11.34 0.57 11.00
N PHE A 24 10.35 -0.05 10.33
CA PHE A 24 9.34 0.69 9.55
C PHE A 24 7.93 0.40 10.06
N ARG A 25 7.18 1.48 10.34
CA ARG A 25 5.81 1.44 10.88
C ARG A 25 4.82 0.55 10.10
N HIS A 26 5.03 0.37 8.80
CA HIS A 26 4.15 -0.38 7.91
C HIS A 26 4.91 -1.39 7.04
N ALA A 27 5.99 -1.97 7.58
CA ALA A 27 6.66 -3.07 6.91
C ALA A 27 5.93 -4.40 7.12
N GLU A 28 5.88 -5.18 6.04
CA GLU A 28 5.44 -6.57 6.03
C GLU A 28 6.68 -7.43 5.75
N LEU A 29 6.92 -8.45 6.57
CA LEU A 29 7.97 -9.45 6.33
C LEU A 29 7.35 -10.73 5.77
N THR A 30 7.90 -11.22 4.67
CA THR A 30 7.59 -12.56 4.15
C THR A 30 8.87 -13.36 3.97
N VAL A 31 8.94 -14.53 4.61
CA VAL A 31 9.98 -15.52 4.36
C VAL A 31 9.44 -16.54 3.36
N GLN A 32 10.22 -16.84 2.33
CA GLN A 32 9.85 -17.78 1.26
C GLN A 32 10.48 -19.15 1.53
N PRO A 33 9.67 -20.16 1.92
CA PRO A 33 10.16 -21.51 2.12
C PRO A 33 10.88 -22.07 0.89
N GLY A 34 12.00 -22.73 1.14
CA GLY A 34 12.86 -23.31 0.11
C GLY A 34 13.65 -22.31 -0.75
N ALA A 35 13.50 -21.00 -0.54
CA ALA A 35 14.26 -19.99 -1.27
C ALA A 35 15.58 -19.66 -0.57
N GLY A 36 16.63 -19.45 -1.36
CA GLY A 36 17.91 -18.93 -0.91
C GLY A 36 18.03 -17.44 -1.17
N HIS A 37 19.22 -16.99 -1.58
CA HIS A 37 19.53 -15.58 -1.76
C HIS A 37 18.78 -14.91 -2.93
N HIS A 38 18.30 -15.70 -3.90
CA HIS A 38 17.59 -15.19 -5.06
C HIS A 38 16.17 -15.76 -5.16
N PRO A 39 15.23 -15.37 -4.28
CA PRO A 39 13.87 -15.91 -4.27
C PRO A 39 13.11 -15.79 -5.61
N ARG A 40 13.49 -14.82 -6.45
CA ARG A 40 12.97 -14.67 -7.82
C ARG A 40 13.34 -15.82 -8.75
N LEU A 41 14.50 -16.43 -8.53
CA LEU A 41 15.03 -17.53 -9.32
C LEU A 41 14.71 -18.88 -8.65
N ASP A 42 14.79 -18.94 -7.32
CA ASP A 42 14.61 -20.18 -6.56
C ASP A 42 13.14 -20.63 -6.52
N VAL A 43 12.22 -19.67 -6.32
CA VAL A 43 10.77 -19.92 -6.17
C VAL A 43 9.93 -18.89 -6.94
N PRO A 44 10.11 -18.78 -8.27
CA PRO A 44 9.59 -17.67 -9.09
C PRO A 44 8.08 -17.47 -8.95
N VAL A 45 7.29 -18.55 -8.97
CA VAL A 45 5.83 -18.47 -8.83
C VAL A 45 5.43 -17.91 -7.47
N ARG A 46 6.09 -18.35 -6.40
CA ARG A 46 5.79 -17.90 -5.05
C ARG A 46 6.21 -16.45 -4.84
N PHE A 47 7.35 -16.06 -5.40
CA PHE A 47 7.81 -14.68 -5.40
C PHE A 47 6.78 -13.76 -6.06
N THR A 48 6.38 -14.06 -7.30
CA THR A 48 5.44 -13.22 -8.06
C THR A 48 4.10 -13.09 -7.34
N ARG A 49 3.56 -14.20 -6.81
CA ARG A 49 2.31 -14.17 -6.03
C ARG A 49 2.40 -13.28 -4.79
N THR A 50 3.53 -13.33 -4.10
CA THR A 50 3.75 -12.54 -2.87
C THR A 50 3.80 -11.04 -3.19
N VAL A 51 4.59 -10.67 -4.22
CA VAL A 51 4.72 -9.27 -4.65
C VAL A 51 3.39 -8.74 -5.19
N ALA A 52 2.70 -9.51 -6.03
CA ALA A 52 1.39 -9.11 -6.58
C ALA A 52 0.36 -8.88 -5.47
N ALA A 53 0.25 -9.81 -4.51
CA ALA A 53 -0.68 -9.68 -3.40
C ALA A 53 -0.39 -8.44 -2.55
N PHE A 54 0.90 -8.14 -2.29
CA PHE A 54 1.31 -6.92 -1.60
C PHE A 54 0.86 -5.66 -2.37
N LEU A 55 1.18 -5.57 -3.66
CA LEU A 55 0.83 -4.41 -4.47
C LEU A 55 -0.69 -4.21 -4.58
N THR A 56 -1.47 -5.29 -4.75
CA THR A 56 -2.94 -5.22 -4.77
C THR A 56 -3.49 -4.63 -3.48
N ARG A 57 -2.98 -5.06 -2.30
CA ARG A 57 -3.42 -4.49 -1.02
C ARG A 57 -3.16 -2.99 -0.92
N TRP A 58 -1.98 -2.53 -1.35
CA TRP A 58 -1.64 -1.11 -1.32
C TRP A 58 -2.44 -0.28 -2.32
N ALA A 59 -2.73 -0.82 -3.51
CA ALA A 59 -3.62 -0.16 -4.46
C ALA A 59 -5.02 0.06 -3.85
N LEU A 60 -5.56 -0.92 -3.13
CA LEU A 60 -6.86 -0.81 -2.46
C LEU A 60 -6.85 0.23 -1.33
N VAL A 61 -5.76 0.35 -0.58
CA VAL A 61 -5.62 1.42 0.44
C VAL A 61 -5.57 2.80 -0.21
N GLY A 62 -4.84 2.95 -1.32
CA GLY A 62 -4.79 4.19 -2.08
C GLY A 62 -6.15 4.62 -2.65
N ILE A 63 -6.93 3.67 -3.17
CA ILE A 63 -8.29 3.92 -3.68
C ILE A 63 -9.22 4.37 -2.54
N ARG A 64 -9.11 3.79 -1.35
CA ARG A 64 -9.91 4.19 -0.18
C ARG A 64 -9.57 5.60 0.34
N GLY A 65 -8.33 6.05 0.15
CA GLY A 65 -7.90 7.41 0.50
C GLY A 65 -8.33 8.50 -0.49
N ALA A 66 -8.67 8.14 -1.72
CA ALA A 66 -9.10 9.06 -2.78
C ALA A 66 -10.61 9.42 -2.73
N GLY A 67 -11.34 8.94 -1.72
CA GLY A 67 -12.81 9.01 -1.65
C GLY A 67 -13.42 10.25 -0.97
N HIS A 68 -12.74 11.39 -0.87
CA HIS A 68 -13.34 12.64 -0.35
C HIS A 68 -12.88 13.85 -1.16
N GLY A 69 -13.67 14.22 -2.16
CA GLY A 69 -13.47 15.41 -2.99
C GLY A 69 -14.60 15.67 -3.97
N GLU A 70 -15.86 15.49 -3.54
CA GLU A 70 -17.03 15.89 -4.33
C GLU A 70 -17.49 17.30 -3.93
N SER A 71 -17.20 18.24 -4.83
CA SER A 71 -18.13 19.25 -5.40
C SER A 71 -18.93 20.16 -4.45
N GLY A 72 -18.41 21.38 -4.27
CA GLY A 72 -19.17 22.57 -3.86
C GLY A 72 -19.24 23.64 -4.96
N GLU A 73 -19.62 23.30 -6.19
CA GLU A 73 -19.97 24.29 -7.23
C GLU A 73 -21.43 24.73 -7.01
N GLY A 74 -21.63 25.59 -6.01
CA GLY A 74 -22.90 26.26 -5.74
C GLY A 74 -23.13 27.41 -6.71
N ARG A 75 -23.74 27.11 -7.85
CA ARG A 75 -24.28 28.08 -8.81
C ARG A 75 -25.14 29.15 -8.13
N ARG A 76 -24.72 30.41 -8.30
CA ARG A 76 -25.49 31.66 -8.50
C ARG A 76 -26.99 31.60 -8.23
N GLY A 77 -27.44 32.41 -7.26
CA GLY A 77 -28.82 32.88 -7.14
C GLY A 77 -28.86 34.23 -6.41
N ARG A 78 -28.80 35.34 -7.15
CA ARG A 78 -29.09 36.69 -6.63
C ARG A 78 -30.58 36.74 -6.29
N GLY A 79 -30.93 36.80 -5.02
CA GLY A 79 -32.28 37.15 -4.57
C GLY A 79 -32.49 38.68 -4.62
N PRO A 80 -33.67 39.19 -5.01
CA PRO A 80 -33.91 40.63 -5.12
C PRO A 80 -34.17 41.32 -3.78
N CYS A 81 -33.72 42.56 -3.67
CA CYS A 81 -33.94 43.49 -2.54
C CYS A 81 -35.44 43.75 -2.27
N PRO A 82 -35.89 43.84 -1.00
CA PRO A 82 -37.23 44.32 -0.69
C PRO A 82 -37.19 45.79 -0.26
N ARG A 83 -37.95 46.67 -0.95
CA ARG A 83 -38.53 47.89 -0.37
C ARG A 83 -39.80 48.25 -1.11
N SER A 84 -40.95 47.83 -0.59
CA SER A 84 -42.25 48.43 -0.89
C SER A 84 -42.47 49.62 0.04
N GLY A 85 -42.63 50.81 -0.54
CA GLY A 85 -43.26 51.95 0.11
C GLY A 85 -44.79 51.87 -0.01
N GLY A 86 -45.48 52.59 0.87
CA GLY A 86 -46.94 52.68 0.95
C GLY A 86 -47.37 53.00 2.36
#